data_AF-A0A970MZ06-F1
#
_entry.id   AF-A0A970MZ06-F1
#
_cell.length_a   1.000
_cell.length_b   1.000
_cell.length_c   1.000
_cell.angle_alpha   90.00
_cell.angle_beta   90.00
_cell.angle_gamma   90.00
#
_symmetry.space_group_name_H-M   'P 1'
#
loop_
_entity.id
_entity.type
_entity.pdbx_description
1 polymer ?
#
loop_
_entity_poly.entity_id
_entity_poly.type
_entity_poly.pdbx_seq_one_letter_code
_entity_poly.pdbx_strand_id
1 'polypeptide(L)'
;MPDMFVKLLDIPDDSAEIAKLKDQGINIRRIQPYERSILQNFVTENFSVGWGDEIQASFSHQPVACFVATHEKKIVGFGCYETTCKNYFGPTGVLKEYRGKDIGKVLLIECLKALRELGYAYCIIGGVGPADFYNKCCGATLIPDSVPGIYGDSLAR
;
A
#
# COMPACT_ATOMS: atom_id res chain seq x y z
N MET A 1 2.03 12.63 10.84
CA MET A 1 1.34 11.40 11.30
C MET A 1 2.42 10.44 11.80
N PRO A 2 2.19 9.66 12.86
CA PRO A 2 3.17 8.68 13.32
C PRO A 2 3.35 7.54 12.30
N ASP A 3 4.42 6.79 12.46
CA ASP A 3 4.71 5.57 11.71
C ASP A 3 4.32 4.36 12.57
N MET A 4 4.08 3.21 11.94
CA MET A 4 3.83 1.95 12.64
C MET A 4 4.82 0.87 12.25
N PHE A 5 5.20 0.04 13.22
CA PHE A 5 6.03 -1.14 13.05
C PHE A 5 5.15 -2.37 12.83
N VAL A 6 5.54 -3.25 11.90
CA VAL A 6 4.87 -4.53 11.65
C VAL A 6 5.89 -5.67 11.57
N LYS A 7 5.56 -6.81 12.19
CA LYS A 7 6.32 -8.06 12.05
C LYS A 7 5.85 -8.81 10.81
N LEU A 8 6.77 -9.13 9.91
CA LEU A 8 6.44 -9.81 8.65
C LEU A 8 6.35 -11.34 8.80
N LEU A 9 6.88 -11.89 9.89
CA LEU A 9 6.84 -13.34 10.13
C LEU A 9 5.42 -13.86 10.43
N ASP A 10 4.56 -13.00 10.99
CA ASP A 10 3.21 -13.36 11.45
C ASP A 10 2.11 -12.70 10.56
N ILE A 11 2.39 -12.52 9.27
CA ILE A 11 1.41 -11.93 8.34
C ILE A 11 0.17 -12.84 8.22
N PRO A 12 -1.05 -12.32 8.44
CA PRO A 12 -2.28 -13.09 8.28
C PRO A 12 -2.48 -13.63 6.87
N ASP A 13 -3.17 -14.77 6.78
CA ASP A 13 -3.71 -15.26 5.51
C ASP A 13 -4.94 -14.42 5.11
N ASP A 14 -4.99 -14.01 3.85
CA ASP A 14 -6.05 -13.20 3.23
C ASP A 14 -6.72 -13.93 2.05
N SER A 15 -6.49 -15.24 1.90
CA SER A 15 -7.03 -16.05 0.81
C SER A 15 -8.57 -16.00 0.75
N ALA A 16 -9.25 -15.94 1.90
CA ALA A 16 -10.70 -15.83 1.97
C ALA A 16 -11.22 -14.47 1.47
N GLU A 17 -10.55 -13.38 1.84
CA GLU A 17 -10.85 -12.03 1.38
C GLU A 17 -10.59 -11.88 -0.12
N ILE A 18 -9.49 -12.46 -0.64
CA ILE A 18 -9.21 -12.50 -2.09
C ILE A 18 -10.35 -13.22 -2.84
N ALA A 19 -10.79 -14.37 -2.36
CA ALA A 19 -11.89 -15.11 -2.98
C ALA A 19 -13.20 -14.29 -2.98
N LYS A 20 -13.55 -13.70 -1.83
CA LYS A 20 -14.73 -12.81 -1.69
C LYS A 20 -14.68 -11.59 -2.60
N LEU A 21 -13.50 -10.98 -2.78
CA LEU A 21 -13.31 -9.86 -3.70
C LEU A 21 -13.48 -10.31 -5.16
N LYS A 22 -12.93 -11.47 -5.51
CA LYS A 22 -13.04 -12.05 -6.84
C LYS A 22 -14.50 -12.34 -7.22
N ASP A 23 -15.30 -12.86 -6.29
CA ASP A 23 -16.74 -13.09 -6.47
C ASP A 23 -17.52 -11.77 -6.70
N GLN A 24 -17.00 -10.65 -6.20
CA GLN A 24 -17.52 -9.31 -6.46
C GLN A 24 -16.93 -8.67 -7.74
N GLY A 25 -16.18 -9.43 -8.54
CA GLY A 25 -15.51 -8.94 -9.75
C GLY A 25 -14.34 -8.00 -9.49
N ILE A 26 -13.76 -8.03 -8.28
CA ILE A 26 -12.59 -7.23 -7.89
C ILE A 26 -11.36 -8.14 -7.92
N ASN A 27 -10.37 -7.79 -8.74
CA ASN A 27 -9.11 -8.53 -8.82
C ASN A 27 -7.99 -7.74 -8.15
N ILE A 28 -7.22 -8.40 -7.29
CA ILE A 28 -5.96 -7.88 -6.73
C ILE A 28 -4.81 -8.50 -7.52
N ARG A 29 -3.91 -7.67 -8.03
CA ARG A 29 -2.70 -8.15 -8.73
C ARG A 29 -1.59 -7.13 -8.65
N ARG A 30 -0.37 -7.59 -8.89
CA ARG A 30 0.75 -6.69 -9.15
C ARG A 30 0.51 -5.88 -10.42
N ILE A 31 0.85 -4.60 -10.37
CA ILE A 31 0.74 -3.75 -11.56
C ILE A 31 1.84 -4.07 -12.57
N GLN A 32 1.53 -3.99 -13.86
CA GLN A 32 2.50 -4.26 -14.92
C GLN A 32 3.23 -2.98 -15.35
N PRO A 33 4.50 -3.07 -15.81
CA PRO A 33 5.27 -1.89 -16.22
C PRO A 33 4.58 -1.01 -17.27
N TYR A 34 3.82 -1.61 -18.20
CA TYR A 34 3.09 -0.90 -19.25
C TYR A 34 1.85 -0.14 -18.76
N GLU A 35 1.49 -0.26 -17.47
CA GLU A 35 0.34 0.42 -16.85
C GLU A 35 0.77 1.63 -16.01
N ARG A 36 2.05 2.04 -16.08
CA ARG A 36 2.64 3.12 -15.27
C ARG A 36 1.83 4.40 -15.29
N SER A 37 1.60 4.97 -16.47
CA SER A 37 0.89 6.25 -16.60
C SER A 37 -0.57 6.15 -16.16
N ILE A 38 -1.19 4.97 -16.29
CA ILE A 38 -2.57 4.73 -15.84
C ILE A 38 -2.64 4.85 -14.31
N LEU A 39 -1.70 4.21 -13.59
CA LEU A 39 -1.65 4.32 -12.13
C LEU A 39 -1.31 5.73 -11.68
N GLN A 40 -0.31 6.37 -12.27
CA GLN A 40 0.09 7.72 -11.89
C GLN A 40 -1.07 8.71 -12.01
N ASN A 41 -1.78 8.70 -13.15
CA ASN A 41 -2.94 9.57 -13.35
C ASN A 41 -4.04 9.28 -12.33
N PHE A 42 -4.36 7.99 -12.12
CA PHE A 42 -5.34 7.58 -11.12
C PHE A 42 -5.00 8.10 -9.71
N VAL A 43 -3.73 7.96 -9.28
CA VAL A 43 -3.29 8.38 -7.94
C VAL A 43 -3.35 9.91 -7.81
N THR A 44 -2.86 10.63 -8.81
CA THR A 44 -2.85 12.11 -8.84
C THR A 44 -4.25 12.69 -8.81
N GLU A 45 -5.18 12.13 -9.59
CA GLU A 45 -6.56 12.62 -9.71
C GLU A 45 -7.41 12.35 -8.46
N ASN A 46 -7.19 11.22 -7.78
CA ASN A 46 -8.08 10.74 -6.72
C ASN A 46 -7.52 10.90 -5.30
N PHE A 47 -6.21 11.13 -5.15
CA PHE A 47 -5.55 11.17 -3.84
C PHE A 47 -4.67 12.41 -3.66
N SER A 48 -3.49 12.45 -4.29
CA SER A 48 -2.61 13.62 -4.27
C SER A 48 -1.53 13.54 -5.34
N VAL A 49 -1.04 14.70 -5.78
CA VAL A 49 0.12 14.82 -6.67
C VAL A 49 1.35 14.15 -6.05
N GLY A 50 1.63 14.42 -4.77
CA GLY A 50 2.81 13.85 -4.09
C GLY A 50 2.82 12.33 -4.05
N TRP A 51 1.66 11.68 -3.84
CA TRP A 51 1.57 10.24 -3.97
C TRP A 51 1.73 9.77 -5.42
N GLY A 52 1.22 10.54 -6.38
CA GLY A 52 1.48 10.30 -7.81
C GLY A 52 2.97 10.33 -8.16
N ASP A 53 3.76 11.13 -7.47
CA ASP A 53 5.22 11.16 -7.61
C ASP A 53 5.89 9.97 -6.92
N GLU A 54 5.55 9.69 -5.66
CA GLU A 54 6.13 8.60 -4.87
C GLU A 54 5.94 7.22 -5.56
N ILE A 55 4.74 6.94 -6.09
CA ILE A 55 4.45 5.64 -6.73
C ILE A 55 5.30 5.40 -7.98
N GLN A 56 5.86 6.42 -8.63
CA GLN A 56 6.73 6.23 -9.79
C GLN A 56 7.97 5.40 -9.44
N ALA A 57 8.50 5.54 -8.22
CA ALA A 57 9.64 4.76 -7.73
C ALA A 57 9.36 3.25 -7.70
N SER A 58 8.09 2.83 -7.58
CA SER A 58 7.73 1.41 -7.58
C SER A 58 8.13 0.70 -8.89
N PHE A 59 8.14 1.43 -10.01
CA PHE A 59 8.46 0.92 -11.33
C PHE A 59 9.96 0.77 -11.60
N SER A 60 10.81 1.20 -10.67
CA SER A 60 12.26 0.95 -10.68
C SER A 60 12.60 -0.45 -10.14
N HIS A 61 11.62 -1.20 -9.65
CA HIS A 61 11.77 -2.57 -9.16
C HIS A 61 11.28 -3.60 -10.20
N GLN A 62 11.90 -4.78 -10.20
CA GLN A 62 11.44 -5.96 -10.93
C GLN A 62 11.37 -7.15 -9.98
N PRO A 63 10.16 -7.63 -9.61
CA PRO A 63 8.86 -7.16 -10.08
C PRO A 63 8.47 -5.78 -9.50
N VAL A 64 7.53 -5.08 -10.14
CA VAL A 64 7.09 -3.72 -9.72
C VAL A 64 6.60 -3.72 -8.27
N ALA A 65 7.04 -2.75 -7.46
CA ALA A 65 6.74 -2.67 -6.04
C ALA A 65 5.36 -2.05 -5.72
N CYS A 66 4.33 -2.44 -6.48
CA CYS A 66 2.97 -1.95 -6.34
C CYS A 66 1.94 -3.02 -6.73
N PHE A 67 0.91 -3.15 -5.91
CA PHE A 67 -0.30 -3.91 -6.20
C PHE A 67 -1.47 -2.96 -6.50
N VAL A 68 -2.40 -3.42 -7.33
CA VAL A 68 -3.63 -2.71 -7.68
C VAL A 68 -4.84 -3.61 -7.47
N ALA A 69 -5.93 -2.98 -7.04
CA ALA A 69 -7.28 -3.53 -7.09
C ALA A 69 -7.96 -3.01 -8.35
N THR A 70 -8.57 -3.92 -9.12
CA THR A 70 -9.28 -3.57 -10.34
C THR A 70 -10.71 -4.10 -10.34
N HIS A 71 -11.65 -3.29 -10.84
CA HIS A 71 -13.04 -3.66 -11.08
C HIS A 71 -13.42 -3.19 -12.48
N GLU A 72 -14.02 -4.05 -13.30
CA GLU A 72 -14.37 -3.73 -14.70
C GLU A 72 -13.21 -3.10 -15.51
N LYS A 73 -11.99 -3.63 -15.33
CA LYS A 73 -10.74 -3.15 -15.95
C LYS A 73 -10.32 -1.72 -15.56
N LYS A 74 -10.88 -1.15 -14.48
CA LYS A 74 -10.48 0.14 -13.92
C LYS A 74 -9.80 -0.06 -12.56
N ILE A 75 -8.81 0.76 -12.25
CA ILE A 75 -8.17 0.77 -10.92
C ILE A 75 -9.15 1.37 -9.91
N VAL A 76 -9.32 0.69 -8.78
CA VAL A 76 -10.19 1.14 -7.67
C VAL A 76 -9.43 1.27 -6.34
N GLY A 77 -8.19 0.79 -6.32
CA GLY A 77 -7.26 0.97 -5.21
C GLY A 77 -5.85 0.50 -5.55
N PHE A 78 -4.89 0.89 -4.72
CA PHE A 78 -3.48 0.57 -4.90
C PHE A 78 -2.76 0.49 -3.54
N GLY A 79 -1.65 -0.24 -3.51
CA GLY A 79 -0.73 -0.29 -2.38
C GLY A 79 0.69 -0.44 -2.88
N CYS A 80 1.59 0.41 -2.40
CA CYS A 80 3.00 0.39 -2.75
C CYS A 80 3.88 0.02 -1.56
N TYR A 81 5.09 -0.42 -1.86
CA TYR A 81 6.16 -0.59 -0.90
C TYR A 81 7.49 -0.13 -1.52
N GLU A 82 8.45 0.24 -0.67
CA GLU A 82 9.76 0.78 -1.08
C GLU A 82 9.69 2.00 -2.03
N THR A 83 8.62 2.79 -1.98
CA THR A 83 8.43 3.97 -2.83
C THR A 83 8.89 5.27 -2.18
N THR A 84 8.63 5.46 -0.89
CA THR A 84 9.07 6.65 -0.16
C THR A 84 10.44 6.43 0.48
N CYS A 85 10.66 5.24 1.06
CA CYS A 85 11.89 4.79 1.70
C CYS A 85 11.99 3.27 1.61
N LYS A 86 13.21 2.71 1.71
CA LYS A 86 13.40 1.25 1.80
C LYS A 86 12.66 0.67 3.01
N ASN A 87 12.15 -0.54 2.86
CA ASN A 87 11.38 -1.26 3.89
C ASN A 87 10.11 -0.52 4.41
N TYR A 88 9.61 0.47 3.66
CA TYR A 88 8.34 1.14 3.97
C TYR A 88 7.19 0.54 3.15
N PHE A 89 6.03 0.38 3.77
CA PHE A 89 4.74 0.27 3.11
C PHE A 89 4.08 1.65 3.01
N GLY A 90 3.53 1.94 1.84
CA GLY A 90 2.87 3.21 1.52
C GLY A 90 3.54 3.91 0.32
N PRO A 91 2.78 4.73 -0.44
CA PRO A 91 1.39 5.09 -0.19
C PRO A 91 0.39 3.98 -0.54
N THR A 92 -0.84 4.12 -0.04
CA THR A 92 -1.96 3.22 -0.36
C THR A 92 -3.27 3.98 -0.36
N GLY A 93 -4.20 3.59 -1.22
CA GLY A 93 -5.49 4.26 -1.34
C GLY A 93 -6.54 3.37 -1.98
N VAL A 94 -7.79 3.54 -1.54
CA VAL A 94 -8.98 2.90 -2.13
C VAL A 94 -10.04 3.99 -2.35
N LEU A 95 -10.64 3.98 -3.54
CA LEU A 95 -11.75 4.86 -3.90
C LEU A 95 -12.89 4.73 -2.87
N LYS A 96 -13.55 5.85 -2.56
CA LYS A 96 -14.47 5.95 -1.41
C LYS A 96 -15.61 4.94 -1.49
N GLU A 97 -16.18 4.74 -2.68
CA GLU A 97 -17.26 3.83 -3.00
C GLU A 97 -16.87 2.34 -2.97
N TYR A 98 -15.57 2.04 -2.92
CA TYR A 98 -15.03 0.68 -2.78
C TYR A 98 -14.52 0.36 -1.37
N ARG A 99 -14.58 1.33 -0.44
CA ARG A 99 -14.22 1.10 0.98
C ARG A 99 -15.24 0.19 1.66
N GLY A 100 -14.80 -0.50 2.73
CA GLY A 100 -15.63 -1.46 3.46
C GLY A 100 -15.72 -2.85 2.82
N LYS A 101 -14.98 -3.10 1.72
CA LYS A 101 -14.90 -4.40 1.02
C LYS A 101 -13.63 -5.20 1.31
N ASP A 102 -12.83 -4.80 2.30
CA ASP A 102 -11.52 -5.40 2.62
C ASP A 102 -10.41 -5.22 1.57
N ILE A 103 -10.64 -4.41 0.51
CA ILE A 103 -9.62 -4.12 -0.53
C ILE A 103 -8.32 -3.57 0.07
N GLY A 104 -8.43 -2.59 0.96
CA GLY A 104 -7.26 -2.00 1.62
C GLY A 104 -6.49 -3.02 2.46
N LYS A 105 -7.20 -3.96 3.11
CA LYS A 105 -6.58 -5.04 3.88
C LYS A 105 -5.78 -5.95 2.96
N VAL A 106 -6.38 -6.43 1.88
CA VAL A 106 -5.70 -7.33 0.94
C VAL A 106 -4.50 -6.63 0.27
N LEU A 107 -4.63 -5.38 -0.15
CA LEU A 107 -3.51 -4.61 -0.71
C LEU A 107 -2.34 -4.47 0.28
N LEU A 108 -2.64 -4.20 1.55
CA LEU A 108 -1.65 -4.16 2.62
C LEU A 108 -0.95 -5.51 2.77
N ILE A 109 -1.71 -6.59 2.96
CA ILE A 109 -1.17 -7.94 3.20
C ILE A 109 -0.30 -8.40 2.03
N GLU A 110 -0.72 -8.20 0.78
CA GLU A 110 0.06 -8.56 -0.41
C GLU A 110 1.38 -7.77 -0.50
N CYS A 111 1.40 -6.49 -0.12
CA CYS A 111 2.64 -5.71 -0.04
C CYS A 111 3.56 -6.21 1.08
N LEU A 112 3.01 -6.55 2.26
CA LEU A 112 3.80 -7.09 3.38
C LEU A 112 4.41 -8.46 3.03
N LYS A 113 3.66 -9.33 2.33
CA LYS A 113 4.18 -10.60 1.83
C LYS A 113 5.32 -10.36 0.85
N ALA A 114 5.19 -9.40 -0.07
CA ALA A 114 6.25 -9.06 -1.00
C ALA A 114 7.51 -8.53 -0.30
N LEU A 115 7.36 -7.69 0.74
CA LEU A 115 8.49 -7.26 1.57
C LEU A 115 9.17 -8.43 2.29
N ARG A 116 8.39 -9.40 2.79
CA ARG A 116 8.94 -10.64 3.37
C ARG A 116 9.73 -11.44 2.35
N GLU A 117 9.23 -11.56 1.12
CA GLU A 117 9.91 -12.25 0.02
C GLU A 117 11.24 -11.56 -0.36
N LEU A 118 11.36 -10.25 -0.17
CA LEU A 118 12.62 -9.51 -0.32
C LEU A 118 13.63 -9.77 0.82
N GLY A 119 13.24 -10.51 1.86
CA GLY A 119 14.10 -10.88 2.98
C GLY A 119 13.96 -9.98 4.22
N TYR A 120 12.98 -9.07 4.25
CA TYR A 120 12.70 -8.29 5.46
C TYR A 120 11.94 -9.13 6.50
N ALA A 121 12.37 -9.05 7.76
CA ALA A 121 11.64 -9.64 8.90
C ALA A 121 10.60 -8.69 9.51
N TYR A 122 10.77 -7.38 9.28
CA TYR A 122 9.96 -6.30 9.82
C TYR A 122 9.79 -5.20 8.78
N CYS A 123 8.72 -4.42 8.86
CA CYS A 123 8.45 -3.29 7.97
C CYS A 123 7.94 -2.08 8.76
N ILE A 124 8.09 -0.88 8.17
CA ILE A 124 7.49 0.35 8.66
C ILE A 124 6.31 0.74 7.75
N ILE A 125 5.17 1.09 8.35
CA ILE A 125 4.02 1.67 7.67
C ILE A 125 4.11 3.18 7.89
N GLY A 126 4.40 3.93 6.82
CA GLY A 126 4.70 5.35 6.90
C GLY A 126 3.44 6.21 7.04
N GLY A 127 3.49 7.21 7.92
CA GLY A 127 2.48 8.27 8.03
C GLY A 127 1.05 7.77 8.16
N VAL A 128 0.75 7.01 9.21
CA VAL A 128 -0.51 6.27 9.31
C VAL A 128 -1.74 7.13 9.60
N GLY A 129 -2.84 6.78 8.94
CA GLY A 129 -4.17 7.31 9.22
C GLY A 129 -5.25 6.46 8.54
N PRO A 130 -6.09 5.70 9.28
CA PRO A 130 -6.12 5.50 10.74
C PRO A 130 -5.21 4.36 11.24
N ALA A 131 -4.58 4.51 12.41
CA ALA A 131 -3.70 3.49 13.01
C ALA A 131 -4.44 2.18 13.35
N ASP A 132 -5.69 2.27 13.83
CA ASP A 132 -6.53 1.12 14.18
C ASP A 132 -6.75 0.16 13.01
N PHE A 133 -6.77 0.67 11.78
CA PHE A 133 -6.90 -0.17 10.60
C PHE A 133 -5.71 -1.12 10.47
N TYR A 134 -4.48 -0.60 10.57
CA TYR A 134 -3.26 -1.41 10.46
C TYR A 134 -3.09 -2.35 11.65
N ASN A 135 -3.43 -1.89 12.86
CA ASN A 135 -3.41 -2.76 14.04
C ASN A 135 -4.34 -3.97 13.86
N LYS A 136 -5.59 -3.76 13.42
CA LYS A 136 -6.55 -4.85 13.19
C LYS A 136 -6.15 -5.76 12.02
N CYS A 137 -5.54 -5.21 10.97
CA CYS A 137 -5.23 -5.99 9.76
C CYS A 137 -3.97 -6.85 9.92
N CYS A 138 -2.93 -6.36 10.59
CA CYS A 138 -1.62 -7.05 10.63
C CYS A 138 -0.89 -6.92 11.98
N GLY A 139 -1.57 -6.50 13.04
CA GLY A 139 -0.96 -6.36 14.37
C GLY A 139 0.07 -5.24 14.47
N ALA A 140 0.04 -4.27 13.55
CA ALA A 140 0.98 -3.17 13.57
C ALA A 140 0.86 -2.34 14.87
N THR A 141 1.98 -1.80 15.35
CA THR A 141 2.06 -0.98 16.56
C THR A 141 2.70 0.36 16.27
N LEU A 142 2.27 1.43 16.96
CA LEU A 142 2.90 2.75 16.81
C LEU A 142 4.39 2.70 17.16
N ILE A 143 5.19 3.44 16.39
CA ILE A 143 6.60 3.70 16.72
C ILE A 143 6.63 4.96 17.59
N PRO A 144 7.13 4.90 18.85
CA PRO A 144 7.28 6.07 19.69
C PRO A 144 8.16 7.14 19.03
N ASP A 145 7.82 8.41 19.24
CA ASP A 145 8.61 9.57 18.80
C ASP A 145 8.91 9.62 17.29
N SER A 146 8.08 8.97 16.47
CA SER A 146 8.30 8.88 15.01
C SER A 146 7.79 10.10 14.22
N VAL A 147 7.53 11.23 14.88
CA VAL A 147 7.02 12.45 14.23
C VAL A 147 8.10 13.54 14.32
N PRO A 148 8.51 14.17 13.20
CA PRO A 148 7.89 14.13 11.86
C PRO A 148 8.27 12.91 11.00
N GLY A 149 9.12 12.01 11.52
CA GLY A 149 9.61 10.84 10.79
C GLY A 149 10.54 11.24 9.66
N ILE A 150 10.46 10.54 8.53
CA ILE A 150 11.27 10.83 7.32
C ILE A 150 10.90 12.15 6.62
N TYR A 151 9.84 12.84 7.07
CA TYR A 151 9.28 14.03 6.42
C TYR A 151 9.71 15.36 7.04
N GLY A 152 10.71 15.35 7.95
CA GLY A 152 11.09 16.53 8.74
C GLY A 152 11.56 17.75 7.95
N ASP A 153 12.18 17.55 6.78
CA ASP A 153 12.69 18.62 5.90
C ASP A 153 12.03 18.55 4.51
N SER A 154 10.70 18.45 4.50
CA SER A 154 9.94 18.38 3.25
C SER A 154 9.94 19.74 2.53
N LEU A 155 10.06 19.71 1.20
CA LEU A 155 9.88 20.89 0.36
C LEU A 155 8.45 21.47 0.49
N ALA A 156 8.32 22.77 0.26
CA ALA A 156 7.01 23.43 0.21
C ALA A 156 6.12 22.83 -0.89
N ARG A 157 4.83 22.67 -0.60
CA ARG A 157 3.82 22.09 -1.49
C ARG A 157 2.82 23.14 -1.95
#